data_AF-A0A0D8Y2Q3-F1
#
_entry.id   AF-A0A0D8Y2Q3-F1
#
_cell.length_a   1.000
_cell.length_b   1.000
_cell.length_c   1.000
_cell.angle_alpha   90.00
_cell.angle_beta   90.00
_cell.angle_gamma   90.00
#
_symmetry.space_group_name_H-M   'P 1'
#
loop_
_entity.id
_entity.type
_entity.pdbx_description
1 polymer ?
#
loop_
_entity_poly.entity_id
_entity_poly.type
_entity_poly.pdbx_seq_one_letter_code
_entity_poly.pdbx_strand_id
1 'polypeptide(L)'
;MFENFAYDSASISDWQQAAVTVTENRYVVLNQIFIIGLMLHEWFSRKTRPVLLVTVTSKAINVEVNRHSCNWYNVMKISFITDTMLQVTTDLWSVPVEVIGSGGTQLFTVTNRSTILPFSSNDYVIADPERKSAAMIIYDVNSYHRIILCWDDSQCPVKRSSLRGIIRDLAAVLLADKLQPPRITDVPKWKAIFKFARKHQVLTGNAACCAEYAISRRVEIACIWISRDICEKIRFLKAITVGI
;
A
#
# COMPACT_ATOMS: atom_id res chain seq x y z
N MET A 1 23.63 16.84 16.83
CA MET A 1 22.30 17.50 16.92
C MET A 1 22.04 17.95 18.35
N PHE A 2 21.88 17.03 19.30
CA PHE A 2 21.62 17.38 20.71
C PHE A 2 22.73 18.21 21.35
N GLU A 3 23.99 17.93 21.03
CA GLU A 3 25.13 18.74 21.50
C GLU A 3 25.15 20.12 20.83
N ASN A 4 25.00 20.17 19.50
CA ASN A 4 25.08 21.40 18.71
C ASN A 4 23.97 22.41 19.01
N PHE A 5 22.83 21.96 19.54
CA PHE A 5 21.66 22.79 19.87
C PHE A 5 21.25 22.63 21.34
N ALA A 6 22.19 22.27 22.22
CA ALA A 6 21.92 22.19 23.64
C ALA A 6 21.50 23.57 24.17
N TYR A 7 20.32 23.65 24.79
CA TYR A 7 19.71 24.89 25.30
C TYR A 7 19.36 25.94 24.22
N ASP A 8 19.33 25.55 22.95
CA ASP A 8 18.93 26.40 21.82
C ASP A 8 17.75 25.78 21.05
N SER A 9 17.20 26.53 20.10
CA SER A 9 16.16 26.08 19.18
C SER A 9 16.74 25.47 17.91
N ALA A 10 16.14 24.40 17.41
CA ALA A 10 16.51 23.76 16.15
C ALA A 10 15.32 23.75 15.19
N SER A 11 15.60 24.06 13.93
CA SER A 11 14.66 23.98 12.81
C SER A 11 14.74 22.63 12.09
N ILE A 12 13.80 22.37 11.17
CA ILE A 12 13.85 21.16 10.32
C ILE A 12 15.12 21.13 9.46
N SER A 13 15.58 22.29 8.97
CA SER A 13 16.83 22.38 8.20
C SER A 13 18.05 21.94 9.01
N ASP A 14 18.08 22.19 10.32
CA ASP A 14 19.18 21.77 11.19
C ASP A 14 19.22 20.24 11.34
N TRP A 15 18.06 19.61 11.48
CA TRP A 15 17.92 18.15 11.48
C TRP A 15 18.33 17.53 10.14
N GLN A 16 17.94 18.16 9.02
CA GLN A 16 18.34 17.72 7.69
C GLN A 16 19.85 17.79 7.51
N GLN A 17 20.47 18.91 7.90
CA GLN A 17 21.91 19.10 7.80
C GLN A 17 22.67 18.09 8.67
N ALA A 18 22.20 17.85 9.90
CA ALA A 18 22.81 16.84 10.77
C ALA A 18 22.76 15.43 10.17
N ALA A 19 21.62 15.04 9.58
CA ALA A 19 21.48 13.76 8.90
C ALA A 19 22.41 13.67 7.68
N VAL A 20 22.50 14.73 6.88
CA VAL A 20 23.43 14.82 5.73
C VAL A 20 24.88 14.68 6.18
N THR A 21 25.29 15.35 7.26
CA THR A 21 26.66 15.29 7.78
C THR A 21 27.02 13.89 8.26
N VAL A 22 26.16 13.24 9.05
CA VAL A 22 26.46 11.90 9.61
C VAL A 22 26.50 10.80 8.55
N THR A 23 25.76 10.99 7.46
CA THR A 23 25.61 9.98 6.40
C THR A 23 26.42 10.28 5.14
N GLU A 24 27.20 11.35 5.15
CA GLU A 24 27.87 11.88 3.94
C GLU A 24 26.88 12.10 2.79
N ASN A 25 25.65 12.51 3.13
CA ASN A 25 24.49 12.68 2.27
C ASN A 25 24.00 11.40 1.57
N ARG A 26 24.41 10.22 2.01
CA ARG A 26 24.17 8.95 1.30
C ARG A 26 23.60 7.88 2.20
N TYR A 27 22.71 7.07 1.65
CA TYR A 27 22.31 5.81 2.26
C TYR A 27 22.27 4.69 1.23
N VAL A 28 22.56 3.47 1.67
CA VAL A 28 22.64 2.30 0.79
C VAL A 28 21.50 1.34 1.10
N VAL A 29 20.75 0.97 0.06
CA VAL A 29 19.72 -0.07 0.12
C VAL A 29 19.97 -1.03 -1.04
N LEU A 30 20.20 -2.30 -0.75
CA LEU A 30 20.46 -3.35 -1.76
C LEU A 30 21.53 -2.95 -2.80
N ASN A 31 22.67 -2.45 -2.33
CA ASN A 31 23.80 -1.98 -3.15
C ASN A 31 23.49 -0.78 -4.06
N GLN A 32 22.37 -0.08 -3.85
CA GLN A 32 22.06 1.19 -4.52
C GLN A 32 22.26 2.35 -3.55
N ILE A 33 22.86 3.43 -4.04
CA ILE A 33 23.13 4.66 -3.27
C ILE A 33 22.01 5.66 -3.54
N PHE A 34 21.45 6.20 -2.45
CA PHE A 34 20.41 7.22 -2.46
C PHE A 34 20.84 8.45 -1.66
N ILE A 35 20.21 9.59 -1.92
CA ILE A 35 20.58 10.88 -1.31
C ILE A 35 19.64 11.22 -0.14
N ILE A 36 20.19 11.33 1.08
CA ILE A 36 19.37 11.59 2.29
C ILE A 36 18.78 13.00 2.28
N GLY A 37 19.59 14.01 1.95
CA GLY A 37 19.12 15.40 1.94
C GLY A 37 17.93 15.60 1.01
N LEU A 38 17.95 14.94 -0.17
CA LEU A 38 16.84 14.96 -1.12
C LEU A 38 15.59 14.31 -0.51
N MET A 39 15.72 13.09 0.02
CA MET A 39 14.60 12.39 0.66
C MET A 39 13.96 13.24 1.76
N LEU A 40 14.77 13.75 2.71
CA LEU A 40 14.24 14.57 3.80
C LEU A 40 13.59 15.86 3.29
N HIS A 41 14.15 16.49 2.25
CA HIS A 41 13.53 17.65 1.65
C HIS A 41 12.13 17.32 1.10
N GLU A 42 11.98 16.20 0.40
CA GLU A 42 10.69 15.75 -0.15
C GLU A 42 9.63 15.55 0.95
N TRP A 43 10.01 14.90 2.06
CA TRP A 43 9.10 14.56 3.16
C TRP A 43 8.71 15.74 4.05
N PHE A 44 9.59 16.71 4.23
CA PHE A 44 9.33 17.84 5.13
C PHE A 44 8.88 19.13 4.42
N SER A 45 9.07 19.25 3.10
CA SER A 45 8.63 20.43 2.34
C SER A 45 7.24 20.27 1.71
N ARG A 46 6.80 19.04 1.42
CA ARG A 46 5.54 18.77 0.72
C ARG A 46 4.39 18.56 1.73
N LYS A 47 3.22 19.11 1.41
CA LYS A 47 2.00 19.00 2.24
C LYS A 47 1.27 17.66 2.09
N THR A 48 1.64 16.88 1.08
CA THR A 48 0.99 15.62 0.73
C THR A 48 1.87 14.45 1.13
N ARG A 49 1.32 13.24 1.08
CA ARG A 49 2.07 11.99 1.29
C ARG A 49 1.95 11.12 0.03
N PRO A 50 2.98 10.32 -0.28
CA PRO A 50 2.94 9.44 -1.44
C PRO A 50 1.90 8.33 -1.27
N VAL A 51 1.21 8.00 -2.37
CA VAL A 51 0.31 6.85 -2.47
C VAL A 51 0.92 5.85 -3.44
N LEU A 52 1.18 4.64 -2.93
CA LEU A 52 1.79 3.55 -3.67
C LEU A 52 0.75 2.49 -3.99
N LEU A 53 0.59 2.14 -5.26
CA LEU A 53 -0.09 0.93 -5.70
C LEU A 53 0.89 -0.23 -5.77
N VAL A 54 0.56 -1.30 -5.08
CA VAL A 54 1.30 -2.54 -5.06
C VAL A 54 0.53 -3.58 -5.84
N THR A 55 1.22 -4.20 -6.79
CA THR A 55 0.75 -5.38 -7.50
C THR A 55 1.79 -6.48 -7.37
N VAL A 56 1.38 -7.61 -6.81
CA VAL A 56 2.24 -8.79 -6.69
C VAL A 56 1.88 -9.75 -7.81
N THR A 57 2.84 -10.03 -8.69
CA THR A 57 2.70 -11.03 -9.74
C THR A 57 3.70 -12.16 -9.52
N SER A 58 3.30 -13.40 -9.78
CA SER A 58 4.27 -14.50 -9.91
C SER A 58 4.92 -14.39 -11.28
N LYS A 59 6.24 -14.21 -11.38
CA LYS A 59 6.93 -14.47 -12.66
C LYS A 59 7.18 -15.97 -12.76
N ALA A 60 6.96 -16.51 -13.95
CA ALA A 60 6.90 -17.94 -14.25
C ALA A 60 8.17 -18.73 -13.86
N ILE A 61 7.96 -20.05 -13.78
CA ILE A 61 8.87 -21.15 -13.42
C ILE A 61 10.20 -21.08 -14.18
N ASN A 62 11.34 -21.17 -13.47
CA ASN A 62 12.59 -21.65 -14.08
C ASN A 62 12.58 -23.18 -14.01
N VAL A 63 12.32 -23.86 -15.13
CA VAL A 63 12.48 -25.32 -15.22
C VAL A 63 13.95 -25.58 -15.57
N GLU A 64 14.79 -25.80 -14.56
CA GLU A 64 16.09 -26.44 -14.80
C GLU A 64 15.89 -27.94 -14.92
N VAL A 65 16.05 -28.44 -16.14
CA VAL A 65 16.12 -29.88 -16.46
C VAL A 65 17.42 -30.42 -15.85
N ASN A 66 17.43 -30.73 -14.56
CA ASN A 66 18.24 -31.81 -13.96
C ASN A 66 18.10 -32.01 -12.44
N ARG A 67 17.32 -31.21 -11.70
CA ARG A 67 16.86 -31.57 -10.34
C ARG A 67 15.44 -31.04 -10.13
N HIS A 68 14.60 -31.84 -9.49
CA HIS A 68 13.19 -31.55 -9.24
C HIS A 68 13.00 -30.40 -8.23
N SER A 69 13.33 -29.16 -8.60
CA SER A 69 13.08 -27.98 -7.78
C SER A 69 12.45 -26.87 -8.62
N CYS A 70 11.12 -26.74 -8.54
CA CYS A 70 10.39 -25.60 -9.06
C CYS A 70 10.45 -24.45 -8.03
N ASN A 71 11.38 -23.49 -8.19
CA ASN A 71 11.37 -22.26 -7.38
C ASN A 71 10.55 -21.18 -8.09
N TRP A 72 9.49 -20.72 -7.42
CA TRP A 72 8.68 -19.59 -7.88
C TRP A 72 9.26 -18.30 -7.31
N TYR A 73 9.47 -17.30 -8.17
CA TYR A 73 9.82 -15.96 -7.73
C TYR A 73 8.60 -15.05 -7.86
N ASN A 74 8.09 -14.57 -6.73
CA ASN A 74 7.18 -13.45 -6.75
C ASN A 74 7.93 -12.19 -7.21
N VAL A 75 7.22 -11.33 -7.92
CA VAL A 75 7.70 -10.03 -8.36
C VAL A 75 6.69 -9.00 -7.93
N MET A 76 7.18 -8.04 -7.15
CA MET A 76 6.35 -6.97 -6.65
C MET A 76 6.57 -5.74 -7.51
N LYS A 77 5.52 -5.31 -8.21
CA LYS A 77 5.52 -4.02 -8.90
C LYS A 77 4.92 -3.00 -7.95
N ILE A 78 5.70 -1.98 -7.61
CA ILE A 78 5.21 -0.80 -6.90
C ILE A 78 5.12 0.34 -7.92
N SER A 79 3.97 0.99 -7.98
CA SER A 79 3.73 2.13 -8.85
C SER A 79 3.12 3.26 -8.05
N PHE A 80 3.57 4.49 -8.27
CA PHE A 80 2.88 5.65 -7.73
C PHE A 80 1.51 5.77 -8.39
N ILE A 81 0.46 5.99 -7.61
CA ILE A 81 -0.86 6.34 -8.14
C ILE A 81 -0.82 7.82 -8.50
N THR A 82 -0.29 8.15 -9.67
CA THR A 82 -0.22 9.53 -10.17
C THR A 82 -1.53 9.91 -10.84
N ASP A 83 -2.61 10.04 -10.07
CA ASP A 83 -3.77 10.87 -10.45
C ASP A 83 -4.69 11.20 -9.25
N THR A 84 -4.17 11.94 -8.28
CA THR A 84 -4.98 12.40 -7.15
C THR A 84 -5.10 13.92 -7.14
N MET A 85 -6.35 14.40 -7.10
CA MET A 85 -6.66 15.77 -6.73
C MET A 85 -6.29 15.96 -5.26
N LEU A 86 -5.06 16.36 -5.04
CA LEU A 86 -4.56 17.13 -3.90
C LEU A 86 -3.18 17.65 -4.33
N GLN A 87 -3.20 18.59 -5.27
CA GLN A 87 -2.05 19.22 -5.95
C GLN A 87 -1.17 18.27 -6.80
N VAL A 88 -1.09 18.60 -8.09
CA VAL A 88 -0.13 18.01 -9.03
C VAL A 88 1.26 18.45 -8.60
N THR A 89 1.99 17.58 -7.92
CA THR A 89 3.45 17.59 -8.03
C THR A 89 3.80 16.45 -8.97
N THR A 90 4.45 16.77 -10.09
CA THR A 90 5.14 15.79 -10.95
C THR A 90 6.27 15.06 -10.22
N ASP A 91 6.51 15.48 -8.98
CA ASP A 91 7.73 15.21 -8.26
C ASP A 91 7.68 13.81 -7.68
N LEU A 92 8.70 13.05 -8.04
CA LEU A 92 8.96 11.75 -7.50
C LEU A 92 9.27 11.87 -6.01
N TRP A 93 8.99 10.79 -5.29
CA TRP A 93 9.29 10.65 -3.87
C TRP A 93 10.33 9.55 -3.73
N SER A 94 11.24 9.70 -2.79
CA SER A 94 12.13 8.65 -2.30
C SER A 94 11.44 7.97 -1.12
N VAL A 95 10.77 6.85 -1.38
CA VAL A 95 9.98 6.14 -0.37
C VAL A 95 10.70 4.86 0.04
N PRO A 96 11.22 4.76 1.27
CA PRO A 96 11.70 3.49 1.80
C PRO A 96 10.50 2.58 2.11
N VAL A 97 10.47 1.39 1.53
CA VAL A 97 9.40 0.41 1.68
C VAL A 97 10.00 -0.91 2.17
N GLU A 98 9.57 -1.33 3.37
CA GLU A 98 9.87 -2.66 3.89
C GLU A 98 8.91 -3.68 3.25
N VAL A 99 9.43 -4.78 2.71
CA VAL A 99 8.64 -5.85 2.11
C VAL A 99 8.86 -7.12 2.92
N ILE A 100 7.76 -7.78 3.30
CA ILE A 100 7.75 -8.99 4.13
C ILE A 100 7.03 -10.12 3.39
N GLY A 101 7.58 -11.33 3.48
CA GLY A 101 6.96 -12.58 3.05
C GLY A 101 7.64 -13.80 3.68
N SER A 102 7.31 -15.02 3.24
CA SER A 102 8.01 -16.24 3.70
C SER A 102 9.52 -16.22 3.48
N GLY A 103 10.00 -15.51 2.45
CA GLY A 103 11.43 -15.35 2.17
C GLY A 103 12.16 -14.41 3.13
N GLY A 104 11.46 -13.83 4.12
CA GLY A 104 12.00 -12.91 5.10
C GLY A 104 11.58 -11.45 4.84
N THR A 105 12.35 -10.52 5.38
CA THR A 105 12.12 -9.08 5.27
C THR A 105 13.22 -8.43 4.44
N GLN A 106 12.85 -7.59 3.48
CA GLN A 106 13.78 -6.81 2.66
C GLN A 106 13.35 -5.36 2.57
N LEU A 107 14.30 -4.43 2.66
CA LEU A 107 14.06 -3.00 2.49
C LEU A 107 14.37 -2.60 1.04
N PHE A 108 13.49 -1.78 0.45
CA PHE A 108 13.66 -1.20 -0.88
C PHE A 108 13.43 0.31 -0.83
N THR A 109 13.98 1.05 -1.80
CA THR A 109 13.62 2.47 -2.01
C THR A 109 12.92 2.62 -3.35
N VAL A 110 11.71 3.16 -3.34
CA VAL A 110 10.97 3.49 -4.54
C VAL A 110 11.24 4.94 -4.88
N THR A 111 11.90 5.19 -6.02
CA THR A 111 12.24 6.54 -6.51
C THR A 111 11.61 6.86 -7.87
N ASN A 112 11.16 5.86 -8.62
CA ASN A 112 10.59 6.02 -9.95
C ASN A 112 9.07 5.87 -9.93
N ARG A 113 8.38 6.43 -10.94
CA ARG A 113 6.91 6.30 -11.09
C ARG A 113 6.41 4.86 -10.97
N SER A 114 7.21 3.92 -11.46
CA SER A 114 7.00 2.49 -11.29
C SER A 114 8.34 1.80 -11.12
N THR A 115 8.44 0.94 -10.13
CA THR A 115 9.61 0.11 -9.87
C THR A 115 9.18 -1.34 -9.74
N ILE A 116 9.95 -2.25 -10.36
CA ILE A 116 9.79 -3.69 -10.20
C ILE A 116 10.83 -4.15 -9.19
N LEU A 117 10.37 -4.68 -8.06
CA LEU A 117 11.21 -5.17 -6.98
C LEU A 117 11.29 -6.70 -7.07
N PRO A 118 12.50 -7.27 -7.23
CA PRO A 118 12.68 -8.71 -7.15
C PRO A 118 12.54 -9.15 -5.69
N PHE A 119 11.51 -9.94 -5.38
CA PHE A 119 11.28 -10.43 -4.02
C PHE A 119 10.75 -11.87 -4.03
N SER A 120 11.60 -12.83 -3.63
CA SER A 120 11.22 -14.23 -3.58
C SER A 120 10.36 -14.52 -2.34
N SER A 121 9.17 -15.04 -2.58
CA SER A 121 8.26 -15.52 -1.53
C SER A 121 7.33 -16.55 -2.16
N ASN A 122 6.98 -17.59 -1.43
CA ASN A 122 6.08 -18.65 -1.92
C ASN A 122 4.61 -18.40 -1.53
N ASP A 123 4.34 -17.39 -0.71
CA ASP A 123 3.06 -17.20 -0.03
C ASP A 123 2.55 -15.75 -0.15
N TYR A 124 2.84 -14.95 0.89
CA TYR A 124 2.40 -13.59 1.11
C TYR A 124 3.53 -12.65 0.76
N VAL A 125 3.17 -11.52 0.15
CA VAL A 125 4.10 -10.40 -0.06
C VAL A 125 3.35 -9.16 0.37
N ILE A 126 3.81 -8.56 1.46
CA ILE A 126 3.16 -7.43 2.12
C ILE A 126 4.19 -6.30 2.23
N ALA A 127 3.81 -5.14 1.72
CA ALA A 127 4.55 -3.90 1.79
C ALA A 127 4.19 -3.10 3.04
N ASP A 128 5.22 -2.57 3.68
CA ASP A 128 5.21 -1.69 4.84
C ASP A 128 4.13 -2.02 5.88
N PRO A 129 4.08 -3.26 6.39
CA PRO A 129 3.01 -3.69 7.27
C PRO A 129 2.93 -2.85 8.56
N GLU A 130 4.10 -2.42 9.06
CA GLU A 130 4.22 -1.59 10.26
C GLU A 130 4.16 -0.09 9.95
N ARG A 131 3.89 0.30 8.69
CA ARG A 131 3.69 1.70 8.26
C ARG A 131 4.86 2.63 8.56
N LYS A 132 6.10 2.12 8.49
CA LYS A 132 7.32 2.88 8.77
C LYS A 132 7.58 3.94 7.71
N SER A 133 7.10 3.73 6.48
CA SER A 133 7.33 4.66 5.37
C SER A 133 6.50 5.94 5.44
N ALA A 134 5.45 5.98 6.28
CA ALA A 134 4.39 7.00 6.28
C ALA A 134 3.63 7.16 4.93
N ALA A 135 3.99 6.39 3.91
CA ALA A 135 3.28 6.33 2.64
C ALA A 135 1.95 5.59 2.81
N MET A 136 0.98 5.93 1.96
CA MET A 136 -0.26 5.17 1.88
C MET A 136 -0.07 4.04 0.87
N ILE A 137 -0.26 2.79 1.31
CA ILE A 137 -0.10 1.62 0.45
C ILE A 137 -1.45 1.03 0.09
N ILE A 138 -1.70 0.93 -1.20
CA ILE A 138 -2.89 0.36 -1.80
C ILE A 138 -2.48 -0.86 -2.59
N TYR A 139 -3.27 -1.93 -2.49
CA TYR A 139 -2.99 -3.18 -3.17
C TYR A 139 -3.94 -3.39 -4.35
N ASP A 140 -3.52 -4.18 -5.33
CA ASP A 140 -4.44 -4.74 -6.31
C ASP A 140 -5.35 -5.79 -5.66
N VAL A 141 -6.42 -6.15 -6.37
CA VAL A 141 -7.43 -7.10 -5.87
C VAL A 141 -6.84 -8.46 -5.48
N ASN A 142 -5.85 -8.97 -6.23
CA ASN A 142 -5.25 -10.27 -5.92
C ASN A 142 -4.43 -10.20 -4.65
N SER A 143 -3.68 -9.12 -4.47
CA SER A 143 -2.89 -8.90 -3.25
C SER A 143 -3.79 -8.68 -2.03
N TYR A 144 -4.86 -7.88 -2.13
CA TYR A 144 -5.85 -7.79 -1.05
C TYR A 144 -6.50 -9.13 -0.71
N HIS A 145 -6.81 -9.95 -1.73
CA HIS A 145 -7.34 -11.29 -1.50
C HIS A 145 -6.34 -12.18 -0.76
N ARG A 146 -5.04 -12.10 -1.08
CA ARG A 146 -3.99 -12.81 -0.32
C ARG A 146 -3.86 -12.29 1.12
N ILE A 147 -4.01 -10.99 1.34
CA ILE A 147 -3.97 -10.37 2.67
C ILE A 147 -5.10 -10.88 3.56
N ILE A 148 -6.33 -11.01 3.04
CA ILE A 148 -7.44 -11.57 3.84
C ILE A 148 -7.25 -13.07 4.12
N LEU A 149 -6.54 -13.81 3.25
CA LEU A 149 -6.16 -15.21 3.54
C LEU A 149 -5.09 -15.28 4.63
N CYS A 150 -4.09 -14.39 4.59
CA CYS A 150 -3.04 -14.27 5.62
C CYS A 150 -3.64 -14.01 7.01
N TRP A 151 -4.77 -13.31 7.10
CA TRP A 151 -5.40 -12.96 8.38
C TRP A 151 -5.72 -14.16 9.28
N ASP A 152 -6.20 -15.24 8.68
CA ASP A 152 -6.59 -16.47 9.39
C ASP A 152 -5.47 -17.53 9.37
N ASP A 153 -4.38 -17.28 8.65
CA ASP A 153 -3.24 -18.19 8.56
C ASP A 153 -2.25 -18.00 9.73
N SER A 154 -1.99 -19.08 10.45
CA SER A 154 -0.97 -19.15 11.51
C SER A 154 0.45 -18.87 11.04
N GLN A 155 0.75 -19.12 9.75
CA GLN A 155 2.07 -18.90 9.15
C GLN A 155 2.23 -17.50 8.56
N CYS A 156 1.21 -16.65 8.67
CA CYS A 156 1.29 -15.27 8.19
C CYS A 156 2.41 -14.52 8.91
N PRO A 157 3.39 -13.94 8.18
CA PRO A 157 4.54 -13.26 8.80
C PRO A 157 4.18 -11.90 9.41
N VAL A 158 2.92 -11.47 9.29
CA VAL A 158 2.44 -10.14 9.68
C VAL A 158 1.31 -10.26 10.70
N LYS A 159 1.34 -9.39 11.73
CA LYS A 159 0.32 -9.36 12.78
C LYS A 159 -1.05 -8.92 12.23
N ARG A 160 -2.13 -9.47 12.79
CA ARG A 160 -3.51 -9.08 12.43
C ARG A 160 -3.79 -7.58 12.56
N SER A 161 -3.20 -6.91 13.56
CA SER A 161 -3.31 -5.45 13.72
C SER A 161 -2.78 -4.68 12.51
N SER A 162 -1.66 -5.13 11.97
CA SER A 162 -0.98 -4.53 10.82
C SER A 162 -1.80 -4.76 9.54
N LEU A 163 -2.29 -6.00 9.33
CA LEU A 163 -3.24 -6.32 8.26
C LEU A 163 -4.53 -5.50 8.35
N ARG A 164 -5.04 -5.27 9.57
CA ARG A 164 -6.25 -4.47 9.81
C ARG A 164 -6.03 -3.05 9.34
N GLY A 165 -4.86 -2.50 9.67
CA GLY A 165 -4.42 -1.23 9.14
C GLY A 165 -4.49 -1.23 7.62
N ILE A 166 -3.77 -2.14 6.95
CA ILE A 166 -3.70 -2.17 5.48
C ILE A 166 -5.10 -2.19 4.84
N ILE A 167 -5.99 -3.04 5.31
CA ILE A 167 -7.36 -3.13 4.79
C ILE A 167 -8.15 -1.84 5.09
N ARG A 168 -7.90 -1.17 6.23
CA ARG A 168 -8.53 0.11 6.57
C ARG A 168 -8.11 1.24 5.62
N ASP A 169 -6.89 1.23 5.09
CA ASP A 169 -6.44 2.27 4.14
C ASP A 169 -7.24 2.24 2.83
N LEU A 170 -7.83 1.09 2.47
CA LEU A 170 -8.79 0.99 1.37
C LEU A 170 -9.94 2.00 1.51
N ALA A 171 -10.36 2.33 2.73
CA ALA A 171 -11.44 3.28 2.99
C ALA A 171 -11.21 4.64 2.33
N ALA A 172 -10.02 5.22 2.54
CA ALA A 172 -9.73 6.57 2.08
C ALA A 172 -9.62 6.64 0.56
N VAL A 173 -9.04 5.62 -0.08
CA VAL A 173 -8.92 5.57 -1.56
C VAL A 173 -10.24 5.20 -2.24
N LEU A 174 -11.07 4.38 -1.58
CA LEU A 174 -12.42 4.07 -2.03
C LEU A 174 -13.30 5.32 -2.01
N LEU A 175 -13.37 6.01 -0.86
CA LEU A 175 -14.21 7.20 -0.69
C LEU A 175 -13.75 8.39 -1.55
N ALA A 176 -12.48 8.43 -1.94
CA ALA A 176 -11.95 9.43 -2.87
C ALA A 176 -12.19 9.09 -4.36
N ASP A 177 -12.85 7.97 -4.68
CA ASP A 177 -13.06 7.46 -6.05
C ASP A 177 -11.76 7.34 -6.87
N LYS A 178 -10.71 6.79 -6.23
CA LYS A 178 -9.37 6.67 -6.84
C LYS A 178 -8.99 5.25 -7.26
N LEU A 179 -9.84 4.28 -6.97
CA LEU A 179 -9.69 2.93 -7.53
C LEU A 179 -10.21 2.91 -8.97
N GLN A 180 -9.44 2.29 -9.86
CA GLN A 180 -9.92 2.02 -11.22
C GLN A 180 -11.06 1.01 -11.16
N PRO A 181 -12.13 1.17 -11.97
CA PRO A 181 -13.19 0.19 -12.08
C PRO A 181 -12.63 -1.22 -12.29
N PRO A 182 -13.06 -2.21 -11.50
CA PRO A 182 -12.54 -3.57 -11.60
C PRO A 182 -13.03 -4.24 -12.88
N ARG A 183 -12.31 -5.28 -13.30
CA ARG A 183 -12.78 -6.20 -14.34
C ARG A 183 -13.87 -7.11 -13.76
N ILE A 184 -14.77 -7.61 -14.61
CA ILE A 184 -15.82 -8.59 -14.23
C ILE A 184 -15.24 -9.75 -13.41
N THR A 185 -14.10 -10.28 -13.86
CA THR A 185 -13.40 -11.41 -13.25
C THR A 185 -12.93 -11.14 -11.82
N ASP A 186 -12.77 -9.86 -11.47
CA ASP A 186 -12.27 -9.43 -10.16
C ASP A 186 -13.41 -9.06 -9.20
N VAL A 187 -14.63 -8.85 -9.70
CA VAL A 187 -15.81 -8.50 -8.89
C VAL A 187 -16.05 -9.50 -7.74
N PRO A 188 -15.99 -10.83 -7.94
CA PRO A 188 -16.15 -11.78 -6.84
C PRO A 188 -15.11 -11.62 -5.73
N LYS A 189 -13.85 -11.35 -6.08
CA LYS A 189 -12.75 -11.14 -5.13
C LYS A 189 -12.95 -9.85 -4.32
N TRP A 190 -13.35 -8.77 -4.98
CA TRP A 190 -13.70 -7.52 -4.29
C TRP A 190 -14.86 -7.70 -3.32
N LYS A 191 -15.91 -8.42 -3.73
CA LYS A 191 -17.02 -8.76 -2.81
C LYS A 191 -16.55 -9.61 -1.63
N ALA A 192 -15.61 -10.54 -1.83
CA ALA A 192 -15.02 -11.30 -0.73
C ALA A 192 -14.24 -10.40 0.25
N ILE A 193 -13.43 -9.46 -0.27
CA ILE A 193 -12.69 -8.48 0.54
C ILE A 193 -13.66 -7.61 1.36
N PHE A 194 -14.75 -7.11 0.75
CA PHE A 194 -15.74 -6.31 1.49
C PHE A 194 -16.50 -7.14 2.52
N LYS A 195 -16.90 -8.38 2.21
CA LYS A 195 -17.53 -9.29 3.17
C LYS A 195 -16.61 -9.54 4.36
N PHE A 196 -15.33 -9.77 4.10
CA PHE A 196 -14.31 -9.93 5.12
C PHE A 196 -14.22 -8.66 6.00
N ALA A 197 -14.07 -7.49 5.37
CA ALA A 197 -13.96 -6.22 6.09
C ALA A 197 -15.18 -5.93 6.98
N ARG A 198 -16.38 -6.29 6.52
CA ARG A 198 -17.62 -6.20 7.32
C ARG A 198 -17.61 -7.19 8.48
N LYS A 199 -17.32 -8.47 8.23
CA LYS A 199 -17.28 -9.52 9.26
C LYS A 199 -16.34 -9.15 10.41
N HIS A 200 -15.18 -8.57 10.09
CA HIS A 200 -14.15 -8.20 11.07
C HIS A 200 -14.22 -6.73 11.51
N GLN A 201 -15.27 -5.99 11.11
CA GLN A 201 -15.48 -4.56 11.44
C GLN A 201 -14.22 -3.71 11.17
N VAL A 202 -13.55 -3.97 10.05
CA VAL A 202 -12.29 -3.29 9.69
C VAL A 202 -12.57 -1.88 9.18
N LEU A 203 -13.63 -1.72 8.40
CA LEU A 203 -14.11 -0.44 7.88
C LEU A 203 -15.18 0.14 8.81
N THR A 204 -15.21 1.46 8.93
CA THR A 204 -16.14 2.20 9.80
C THR A 204 -16.77 3.37 9.05
N GLY A 205 -17.90 3.88 9.54
CA GLY A 205 -18.59 5.05 8.99
C GLY A 205 -18.96 4.87 7.51
N ASN A 206 -18.73 5.91 6.70
CA ASN A 206 -19.12 5.91 5.29
C ASN A 206 -18.50 4.76 4.49
N ALA A 207 -17.27 4.37 4.81
CA ALA A 207 -16.58 3.26 4.13
C ALA A 207 -17.25 1.91 4.44
N ALA A 208 -17.77 1.71 5.65
CA ALA A 208 -18.52 0.50 6.00
C ALA A 208 -19.83 0.41 5.20
N CYS A 209 -20.58 1.52 5.12
CA CYS A 209 -21.80 1.59 4.30
C CYS A 209 -21.52 1.34 2.82
N CYS A 210 -20.44 1.91 2.28
CA CYS A 210 -20.06 1.69 0.88
C CYS A 210 -19.58 0.26 0.61
N ALA A 211 -18.89 -0.38 1.56
CA ALA A 211 -18.56 -1.79 1.47
C ALA A 211 -19.80 -2.68 1.49
N GLU A 212 -20.79 -2.36 2.33
CA GLU A 212 -22.07 -3.07 2.38
C GLU A 212 -22.84 -2.93 1.07
N TYR A 213 -22.94 -1.71 0.54
CA TYR A 213 -23.55 -1.43 -0.76
C TYR A 213 -22.91 -2.24 -1.90
N ALA A 214 -21.58 -2.41 -1.89
CA ALA A 214 -20.88 -3.27 -2.85
C ALA A 214 -21.22 -4.76 -2.72
N ILE A 215 -21.51 -5.25 -1.51
CA ILE A 215 -21.85 -6.66 -1.25
C ILE A 215 -23.31 -6.93 -1.65
N SER A 216 -24.22 -6.08 -1.17
CA SER A 216 -25.67 -6.22 -1.36
C SER A 216 -26.29 -4.85 -1.66
N ARG A 217 -27.11 -4.78 -2.72
CA ARG A 217 -27.92 -3.59 -3.02
C ARG A 217 -28.96 -3.28 -1.93
N ARG A 218 -29.22 -4.23 -1.03
CA ARG A 218 -29.99 -4.01 0.20
C ARG A 218 -28.99 -3.53 1.24
N VAL A 219 -29.09 -2.25 1.57
CA VAL A 219 -28.27 -1.60 2.59
C VAL A 219 -29.13 -1.38 3.82
N GLU A 220 -28.55 -1.52 5.02
CA GLU A 220 -29.19 -1.16 6.27
C GLU A 220 -29.77 0.27 6.24
N ILE A 221 -30.84 0.52 6.99
CA ILE A 221 -31.54 1.81 7.02
C ILE A 221 -30.57 2.96 7.35
N ALA A 222 -29.62 2.72 8.26
CA ALA A 222 -28.61 3.68 8.67
C ALA A 222 -27.67 4.12 7.53
N CYS A 223 -27.50 3.28 6.50
CA CYS A 223 -26.59 3.51 5.39
C CYS A 223 -27.30 4.00 4.11
N ILE A 224 -28.63 4.14 4.10
CA ILE A 224 -29.40 4.54 2.91
C ILE A 224 -28.91 5.87 2.33
N TRP A 225 -28.77 6.90 3.18
CA TRP A 225 -28.35 8.23 2.74
C TRP A 225 -26.91 8.23 2.22
N ILE A 226 -26.00 7.57 2.96
CA ILE A 226 -24.60 7.44 2.55
C ILE A 226 -24.49 6.71 1.21
N SER A 227 -25.28 5.65 1.01
CA SER A 227 -25.31 4.90 -0.25
C SER A 227 -25.64 5.81 -1.43
N ARG A 228 -26.71 6.61 -1.32
CA ARG A 228 -27.18 7.50 -2.39
C ARG A 228 -26.26 8.69 -2.61
N ASP A 229 -25.81 9.33 -1.53
CA ASP A 229 -25.09 10.59 -1.62
C ASP A 229 -23.61 10.40 -1.95
N ILE A 230 -23.03 9.25 -1.59
CA ILE A 230 -21.60 8.96 -1.72
C ILE A 230 -21.38 7.70 -2.56
N CYS A 231 -21.86 6.53 -2.13
CA CYS A 231 -21.42 5.25 -2.67
C CYS A 231 -21.82 5.02 -4.13
N GLU A 232 -23.01 5.48 -4.55
CA GLU A 232 -23.49 5.40 -5.92
C GLU A 232 -22.68 6.26 -6.91
N LYS A 233 -22.02 7.31 -6.42
CA LYS A 233 -21.18 8.21 -7.22
C LYS A 233 -19.76 7.70 -7.42
N ILE A 234 -19.33 6.73 -6.62
CA ILE A 234 -18.02 6.09 -6.74
C ILE A 234 -18.05 5.12 -7.93
N ARG A 235 -17.26 5.41 -8.97
CA ARG A 235 -17.20 4.63 -10.23
C ARG A 235 -16.82 3.18 -9.96
N PHE A 236 -15.88 2.98 -9.05
CA PHE A 236 -15.44 1.65 -8.64
C PHE A 236 -16.60 0.80 -8.08
N LEU A 237 -17.42 1.36 -7.18
CA LEU A 237 -18.54 0.65 -6.56
C LEU A 237 -19.66 0.39 -7.56
N LYS A 238 -19.94 1.36 -8.44
CA LYS A 238 -20.92 1.21 -9.50
C LYS A 238 -20.61 0.02 -10.41
N ALA A 239 -19.34 -0.18 -10.78
CA ALA A 239 -18.93 -1.34 -11.57
C ALA A 239 -19.17 -2.66 -10.81
N ILE A 240 -18.85 -2.73 -9.52
CA ILE A 240 -19.08 -3.92 -8.69
C ILE A 240 -20.58 -4.27 -8.54
N THR A 241 -21.44 -3.27 -8.40
CA THR A 241 -22.88 -3.49 -8.16
C THR A 241 -23.65 -3.80 -9.43
N VAL A 242 -23.22 -3.31 -10.60
CA VAL A 242 -23.85 -3.63 -11.88
C VAL A 242 -23.35 -4.96 -12.44
N GLY A 243 -22.14 -5.40 -12.10
CA GLY A 243 -21.58 -6.67 -12.57
C GLY A 243 -21.15 -6.63 -14.04
N ILE A 244 -20.74 -5.44 -14.52
CA ILE A 244 -20.17 -5.21 -15.85
C ILE A 244 -18.66 -5.41 -15.82
#